data_AF-A0A1F5EMJ8-F1
#
_entry.id   AF-A0A1F5EMJ8-F1
#
_cell.length_a   1.000
_cell.length_b   1.000
_cell.length_c   1.000
_cell.angle_alpha   90.00
_cell.angle_beta   90.00
_cell.angle_gamma   90.00
#
_symmetry.space_group_name_H-M   'P 1'
#
loop_
_entity.id
_entity.type
_entity.pdbx_description
1 polymer ?
#
loop_
_entity_poly.entity_id
_entity_poly.type
_entity_poly.pdbx_seq_one_letter_code
_entity_poly.pdbx_strand_id
1 'polypeptide(L)'
;MANDPNTRVCSDLWWPFREIAENLTDDIGSPRTTLIGPDEQTIRSSSAVLAGTISFVFNIGHSAGPDEFIATCDSVRIPATALPTSDFLFAHGCDTVCETGPEMFASRAKATIGFCELASPECYSCLQSSPSFTQAIADAIAEGLTIGDAFAYAGSLHPECVDSMACARFVGDPTIKIYTPPAECGDRANTYASHEEDWPSSSVWCEHGIPNTLPSFPKEGETSTWTCSEIENDTIVQCSASKEKRKSVMFYLPVILSAGKNK
;
A
#
# COMPACT_ATOMS: atom_id res chain seq x y z
N MET A 1 26.26 -6.80 -15.09
CA MET A 1 25.16 -7.79 -15.08
C MET A 1 25.09 -8.37 -16.49
N ALA A 2 25.36 -9.66 -16.65
CA ALA A 2 25.22 -10.33 -17.94
C ALA A 2 23.73 -10.63 -18.16
N ASN A 3 23.20 -10.22 -19.30
CA ASN A 3 21.81 -10.52 -19.70
C ASN A 3 21.72 -12.01 -20.02
N ASP A 4 21.36 -12.83 -19.05
CA ASP A 4 20.94 -14.20 -19.29
C ASP A 4 19.59 -14.17 -20.04
N PRO A 5 19.51 -14.65 -21.29
CA PRO A 5 18.27 -14.64 -22.07
C PRO A 5 17.13 -15.44 -21.41
N ASN A 6 17.43 -16.38 -20.51
CA ASN A 6 16.41 -17.11 -19.75
C ASN A 6 15.76 -16.23 -18.68
N THR A 7 16.48 -15.25 -18.11
CA THR A 7 15.88 -14.34 -17.12
C THR A 7 14.77 -13.49 -17.72
N ARG A 8 14.82 -13.21 -19.03
CA ARG A 8 13.83 -12.38 -19.72
C ARG A 8 12.42 -13.02 -19.78
N VAL A 9 12.33 -14.34 -19.95
CA VAL A 9 11.02 -15.00 -20.12
C VAL A 9 10.29 -15.16 -18.78
N CYS A 10 11.00 -15.47 -17.69
CA CYS A 10 10.38 -15.48 -16.37
C CYS A 10 10.20 -14.06 -15.82
N SER A 11 11.09 -13.11 -16.13
CA SER A 11 10.97 -11.74 -15.60
C SER A 11 9.70 -11.03 -16.03
N ASP A 12 9.23 -11.27 -17.25
CA ASP A 12 8.09 -10.53 -17.81
C ASP A 12 6.77 -10.89 -17.10
N LEU A 13 6.61 -12.13 -16.63
CA LEU A 13 5.44 -12.56 -15.86
C LEU A 13 5.43 -12.00 -14.43
N TRP A 14 6.62 -11.83 -13.83
CA TRP A 14 6.77 -11.33 -12.46
C TRP A 14 6.89 -9.81 -12.39
N TRP A 15 7.00 -9.14 -13.54
CA TRP A 15 7.20 -7.70 -13.63
C TRP A 15 6.13 -6.88 -12.87
N PRO A 16 4.82 -7.17 -12.98
CA PRO A 16 3.81 -6.39 -12.26
C PRO A 16 4.00 -6.43 -10.74
N PHE A 17 4.34 -7.59 -10.17
CA PHE A 17 4.57 -7.74 -8.74
C PHE A 17 5.83 -7.01 -8.28
N ARG A 18 6.87 -7.02 -9.11
CA ARG A 18 8.07 -6.23 -8.87
C ARG A 18 7.75 -4.74 -8.83
N GLU A 19 6.99 -4.26 -9.81
CA GLU A 19 6.56 -2.86 -9.89
C GLU A 19 5.73 -2.45 -8.67
N ILE A 20 4.80 -3.31 -8.22
CA ILE A 20 4.03 -3.09 -6.98
C ILE A 20 4.95 -2.95 -5.76
N ALA A 21 5.90 -3.87 -5.59
CA ALA A 21 6.83 -3.83 -4.46
C ALA A 21 7.76 -2.61 -4.51
N GLU A 22 8.20 -2.22 -5.70
CA GLU A 22 9.01 -1.02 -5.93
C GLU A 22 8.22 0.26 -5.64
N ASN A 23 6.99 0.38 -6.13
CA ASN A 23 6.13 1.53 -5.83
C ASN A 23 5.86 1.64 -4.33
N LEU A 24 5.52 0.53 -3.65
CA LEU A 24 5.35 0.54 -2.20
C LEU A 24 6.60 1.06 -1.47
N THR A 25 7.81 0.61 -1.86
CA THR A 25 9.04 1.09 -1.23
C THR A 25 9.25 2.60 -1.46
N ASP A 26 8.87 3.11 -2.63
CA ASP A 26 9.00 4.53 -2.98
C ASP A 26 7.97 5.37 -2.20
N ASP A 27 6.72 4.92 -2.13
CA ASP A 27 5.61 5.58 -1.42
C ASP A 27 5.91 5.73 0.08
N ILE A 28 6.46 4.68 0.71
CA ILE A 28 6.80 4.71 2.13
C ILE A 28 8.21 5.27 2.42
N GLY A 29 8.96 5.65 1.39
CA GLY A 29 10.33 6.18 1.51
C GLY A 29 11.34 5.18 2.08
N SER A 30 11.11 3.87 1.90
CA SER A 30 12.01 2.82 2.41
C SER A 30 13.16 2.57 1.44
N PRO A 31 14.42 2.44 1.92
CA PRO A 31 15.50 1.94 1.07
C PRO A 31 15.18 0.53 0.58
N ARG A 32 15.52 0.21 -0.68
CA ARG A 32 15.25 -1.11 -1.29
C ARG A 32 16.51 -1.77 -1.84
N THR A 33 16.53 -3.09 -1.77
CA THR A 33 17.49 -3.95 -2.47
C THR A 33 16.72 -4.92 -3.35
N THR A 34 16.88 -4.82 -4.66
CA THR A 34 16.22 -5.72 -5.62
C THR A 34 17.19 -6.80 -6.06
N LEU A 35 16.82 -8.07 -5.85
CA LEU A 35 17.58 -9.23 -6.29
C LEU A 35 16.78 -9.98 -7.36
N ILE A 36 17.36 -10.15 -8.55
CA ILE A 36 16.72 -10.86 -9.67
C ILE A 36 17.49 -12.16 -9.90
N GLY A 37 16.80 -13.29 -9.78
CA GLY A 37 17.43 -14.61 -9.88
C GLY A 37 18.57 -14.86 -8.89
N PRO A 38 18.49 -14.44 -7.61
CA PRO A 38 19.60 -14.64 -6.69
C PRO A 38 19.75 -16.12 -6.32
N ASP A 39 20.98 -16.55 -6.06
CA ASP A 39 21.23 -17.79 -5.31
C ASP A 39 21.14 -17.55 -3.79
N GLU A 40 21.18 -18.63 -3.00
CA GLU A 40 21.10 -18.56 -1.54
C GLU A 40 22.19 -17.66 -0.95
N GLN A 41 23.42 -17.76 -1.47
CA GLN A 41 24.55 -16.98 -0.98
C GLN A 41 24.36 -15.48 -1.24
N THR A 42 23.83 -15.11 -2.40
CA THR A 42 23.53 -13.73 -2.78
C THR A 42 22.48 -13.13 -1.86
N ILE A 43 21.43 -13.88 -1.49
CA ILE A 43 20.42 -13.43 -0.53
C ILE A 43 21.08 -13.18 0.83
N ARG A 44 21.80 -14.17 1.36
CA ARG A 44 22.41 -14.11 2.69
C ARG A 44 23.49 -13.04 2.82
N SER A 45 24.16 -12.69 1.72
CA SER A 45 25.21 -11.67 1.69
C SER A 45 24.72 -10.28 1.30
N SER A 46 23.43 -10.12 0.99
CA SER A 46 22.89 -8.82 0.59
C SER A 46 22.96 -7.80 1.73
N SER A 47 23.19 -6.54 1.37
CA SER A 47 23.36 -5.43 2.34
C SER A 47 22.16 -5.25 3.26
N ALA A 48 20.95 -5.54 2.78
CA ALA A 48 19.73 -5.52 3.59
C ALA A 48 19.82 -6.52 4.76
N VAL A 49 20.32 -7.74 4.52
CA VAL A 49 20.47 -8.78 5.56
C VAL A 49 21.55 -8.38 6.56
N LEU A 50 22.65 -7.81 6.08
CA LEU A 50 23.76 -7.38 6.94
C LEU A 50 23.43 -6.18 7.83
N ALA A 51 22.46 -5.35 7.44
CA ALA A 51 22.00 -4.21 8.22
C ALA A 51 21.18 -4.62 9.47
N GLY A 52 20.77 -5.89 9.58
CA GLY A 52 20.19 -6.48 10.79
C GLY A 52 18.73 -6.09 11.10
N THR A 53 18.14 -5.17 10.34
CA THR A 53 16.72 -4.82 10.45
C THR A 53 16.11 -4.73 9.05
N ILE A 54 15.11 -5.57 8.79
CA ILE A 54 14.36 -5.59 7.55
C ILE A 54 12.89 -5.48 7.93
N SER A 55 12.27 -4.35 7.58
CA SER A 55 10.85 -4.13 7.86
C SER A 55 9.98 -5.11 7.06
N PHE A 56 10.30 -5.32 5.78
CA PHE A 56 9.53 -6.24 4.96
C PHE A 56 10.33 -6.90 3.83
N VAL A 57 9.83 -8.04 3.37
CA VAL A 57 10.36 -8.81 2.24
C VAL A 57 9.23 -9.10 1.25
N PHE A 58 9.47 -8.86 -0.04
CA PHE A 58 8.63 -9.37 -1.12
C PHE A 58 9.39 -10.51 -1.82
N ASN A 59 8.93 -11.75 -1.64
CA ASN A 59 9.38 -12.91 -2.38
C ASN A 59 8.36 -13.22 -3.47
N ILE A 60 8.78 -13.10 -4.73
CA ILE A 60 7.91 -13.31 -5.89
C ILE A 60 8.57 -14.36 -6.79
N GLY A 61 7.87 -15.46 -7.02
CA GLY A 61 8.33 -16.50 -7.94
C GLY A 61 7.49 -17.77 -7.87
N HIS A 62 8.05 -18.86 -8.37
CA HIS A 62 7.48 -20.18 -8.10
C HIS A 62 7.90 -20.65 -6.71
N SER A 63 7.01 -21.39 -6.04
CA SER A 63 7.35 -22.18 -4.85
C SER A 63 7.55 -23.64 -5.23
N ALA A 64 8.32 -24.36 -4.42
CA ALA A 64 8.43 -25.82 -4.50
C ALA A 64 7.89 -26.51 -3.23
N GLY A 65 6.98 -25.82 -2.53
CA GLY A 65 6.43 -26.18 -1.23
C GLY A 65 6.38 -24.98 -0.29
N PRO A 66 5.97 -25.18 0.98
CA PRO A 66 5.93 -24.13 2.01
C PRO A 66 7.31 -23.76 2.57
N ASP A 67 8.36 -24.49 2.20
CA ASP A 67 9.73 -24.38 2.72
C ASP A 67 10.78 -24.07 1.63
N GLU A 68 10.39 -23.97 0.36
CA GLU A 68 11.30 -23.72 -0.76
C GLU A 68 10.68 -22.78 -1.83
N PHE A 69 11.50 -21.92 -2.43
CA PHE A 69 11.17 -21.17 -3.64
C PHE A 69 12.18 -21.39 -4.75
N ILE A 70 11.77 -21.07 -5.97
CA ILE A 70 12.57 -21.18 -7.17
C ILE A 70 12.96 -19.77 -7.62
N ALA A 71 14.24 -19.43 -7.51
CA ALA A 71 14.72 -18.08 -7.82
C ALA A 71 14.99 -17.84 -9.31
N THR A 72 15.35 -18.88 -10.06
CA THR A 72 15.68 -18.79 -11.48
C THR A 72 14.78 -19.67 -12.32
N CYS A 73 14.65 -19.38 -13.62
CA CYS A 73 13.99 -20.29 -14.57
C CYS A 73 14.66 -21.68 -14.62
N ASP A 74 15.89 -21.79 -14.10
CA ASP A 74 16.71 -22.99 -14.10
C ASP A 74 16.42 -23.93 -12.92
N SER A 75 15.26 -23.77 -12.25
CA SER A 75 14.75 -24.66 -11.20
C SER A 75 15.61 -24.75 -9.93
N VAL A 76 16.49 -23.76 -9.68
CA VAL A 76 17.28 -23.70 -8.44
C VAL A 76 16.34 -23.48 -7.26
N ARG A 77 16.23 -24.50 -6.41
CA ARG A 77 15.45 -24.48 -5.17
C ARG A 77 16.27 -23.83 -4.06
N ILE A 78 15.67 -22.86 -3.40
CA ILE A 78 16.26 -22.14 -2.28
C ILE A 78 15.32 -22.31 -1.09
N PRO A 79 15.84 -22.71 0.09
CA PRO A 79 15.00 -22.85 1.26
C PRO A 79 14.45 -21.48 1.70
N ALA A 80 13.22 -21.44 2.22
CA ALA A 80 12.60 -20.24 2.77
C ALA A 80 13.44 -19.64 3.91
N THR A 81 14.23 -20.46 4.62
CA THR A 81 15.20 -20.04 5.64
C THR A 81 16.39 -19.23 5.09
N ALA A 82 16.55 -19.16 3.76
CA ALA A 82 17.47 -18.23 3.11
C ALA A 82 16.98 -16.78 3.17
N LEU A 83 15.67 -16.57 3.16
CA LEU A 83 15.09 -15.25 3.34
C LEU A 83 15.41 -14.74 4.74
N PRO A 84 15.75 -13.45 4.90
CA PRO A 84 15.95 -12.89 6.22
C PRO A 84 14.65 -12.84 7.01
N THR A 85 14.76 -12.72 8.33
CA THR A 85 13.61 -12.44 9.18
C THR A 85 13.16 -11.00 9.03
N SER A 86 11.85 -10.74 8.98
CA SER A 86 11.28 -9.39 8.86
C SER A 86 10.04 -9.17 9.73
N ASP A 87 9.51 -7.95 9.76
CA ASP A 87 8.19 -7.71 10.36
C ASP A 87 7.08 -8.22 9.44
N PHE A 88 7.20 -7.98 8.14
CA PHE A 88 6.26 -8.44 7.12
C PHE A 88 6.93 -9.25 6.01
N LEU A 89 6.27 -10.32 5.54
CA LEU A 89 6.65 -11.07 4.35
C LEU A 89 5.44 -11.22 3.42
N PHE A 90 5.60 -10.76 2.19
CA PHE A 90 4.72 -11.15 1.09
C PHE A 90 5.41 -12.26 0.29
N ALA A 91 4.88 -13.48 0.35
CA ALA A 91 5.43 -14.67 -0.30
C ALA A 91 4.50 -15.14 -1.43
N HIS A 92 4.71 -14.62 -2.64
CA HIS A 92 3.98 -15.03 -3.83
C HIS A 92 4.61 -16.28 -4.45
N GLY A 93 3.92 -17.40 -4.33
CA GLY A 93 4.21 -18.69 -4.95
C GLY A 93 3.01 -19.62 -4.71
N CYS A 94 2.94 -20.76 -5.41
CA CYS A 94 1.76 -21.61 -5.38
C CYS A 94 1.39 -22.12 -3.97
N ASP A 95 2.39 -22.45 -3.15
CA ASP A 95 2.23 -23.23 -1.91
C ASP A 95 3.00 -22.63 -0.73
N THR A 96 3.22 -21.31 -0.72
CA THR A 96 4.09 -20.64 0.25
C THR A 96 3.55 -20.69 1.68
N VAL A 97 2.23 -20.63 1.87
CA VAL A 97 1.57 -20.63 3.20
C VAL A 97 0.50 -21.73 3.31
N CYS A 98 0.75 -22.87 2.66
CA CYS A 98 -0.06 -24.07 2.86
C CYS A 98 0.13 -24.67 4.25
N GLU A 99 1.32 -24.53 4.82
CA GLU A 99 1.70 -25.08 6.12
C GLU A 99 2.43 -24.03 6.97
N THR A 100 2.53 -24.31 8.28
CA THR A 100 3.26 -23.47 9.23
C THR A 100 4.32 -24.30 9.97
N GLY A 101 5.52 -23.77 10.12
CA GLY A 101 6.64 -24.48 10.76
C GLY A 101 7.92 -23.65 10.77
N PRO A 102 8.93 -24.03 11.57
CA PRO A 102 10.13 -23.22 11.78
C PRO A 102 10.95 -22.97 10.51
N GLU A 103 10.85 -23.84 9.51
CA GLU A 103 11.59 -23.75 8.24
C GLU A 103 10.75 -23.20 7.08
N MET A 104 9.49 -22.83 7.33
CA MET A 104 8.53 -22.42 6.28
C MET A 104 8.45 -20.90 6.12
N PHE A 105 7.86 -20.40 5.03
CA PHE A 105 7.64 -18.95 4.83
C PHE A 105 6.92 -18.30 6.01
N ALA A 106 5.93 -18.99 6.59
CA ALA A 106 5.14 -18.51 7.72
C ALA A 106 5.98 -18.15 8.96
N SER A 107 7.20 -18.69 9.14
CA SER A 107 8.08 -18.36 10.27
C SER A 107 9.08 -17.26 9.99
N ARG A 108 9.16 -16.77 8.74
CA ARG A 108 10.17 -15.80 8.31
C ARG A 108 9.77 -14.35 8.63
N ALA A 109 8.54 -14.10 9.04
CA ALA A 109 8.11 -12.78 9.46
C ALA A 109 7.15 -12.83 10.64
N LYS A 110 6.93 -11.69 11.30
CA LYS A 110 5.88 -11.55 12.32
C LYS A 110 4.49 -11.64 11.69
N ALA A 111 4.35 -11.14 10.46
CA ALA A 111 3.15 -11.25 9.63
C ALA A 111 3.54 -11.73 8.22
N THR A 112 2.87 -12.76 7.72
CA THR A 112 3.11 -13.32 6.38
C THR A 112 1.81 -13.39 5.60
N ILE A 113 1.81 -12.86 4.38
CA ILE A 113 0.77 -13.10 3.38
C ILE A 113 1.39 -13.98 2.28
N GLY A 114 0.69 -15.02 1.88
CA GLY A 114 1.09 -15.85 0.75
C GLY A 114 -0.09 -16.59 0.15
N PHE A 115 0.20 -17.63 -0.63
CA PHE A 115 -0.84 -18.45 -1.25
C PHE A 115 -0.69 -19.94 -0.95
N CYS A 116 -1.79 -20.66 -1.10
CA CYS A 116 -1.83 -22.11 -1.04
C CYS A 116 -2.62 -22.67 -2.21
N GLU A 117 -2.06 -23.69 -2.88
CA GLU A 117 -2.61 -24.30 -4.08
C GLU A 117 -2.99 -23.28 -5.17
N LEU A 118 -2.24 -22.17 -5.33
CA LEU A 118 -2.63 -21.06 -6.22
C LEU A 118 -2.82 -21.50 -7.68
N ALA A 119 -2.08 -22.52 -8.13
CA ALA A 119 -2.17 -23.08 -9.47
C ALA A 119 -3.28 -24.14 -9.64
N SER A 120 -4.05 -24.43 -8.59
CA SER A 120 -5.18 -25.35 -8.67
C SER A 120 -6.31 -24.75 -9.52
N PRO A 121 -7.16 -25.60 -10.13
CA PRO A 121 -8.36 -25.14 -10.81
C PRO A 121 -9.26 -24.26 -9.92
N GLU A 122 -9.31 -24.54 -8.62
CA GLU A 122 -10.11 -23.85 -7.62
C GLU A 122 -9.58 -22.44 -7.32
N CYS A 123 -8.27 -22.24 -7.41
CA CYS A 123 -7.60 -20.95 -7.18
C CYS A 123 -7.28 -20.17 -8.45
N TYR A 124 -7.68 -20.66 -9.62
CA TYR A 124 -7.34 -20.04 -10.90
C TYR A 124 -7.86 -18.59 -11.04
N SER A 125 -9.04 -18.29 -10.52
CA SER A 125 -9.55 -16.92 -10.48
C SER A 125 -8.68 -16.01 -9.60
N CYS A 126 -8.27 -16.49 -8.42
CA CYS A 126 -7.34 -15.74 -7.58
C CYS A 126 -5.98 -15.55 -8.25
N LEU A 127 -5.45 -16.57 -8.95
CA LEU A 127 -4.20 -16.45 -9.71
C LEU A 127 -4.29 -15.35 -10.77
N GLN A 128 -5.43 -15.20 -11.45
CA GLN A 128 -5.63 -14.13 -12.43
C GLN A 128 -5.73 -12.75 -11.77
N SER A 129 -6.32 -12.67 -10.58
CA SER A 129 -6.47 -11.44 -9.79
C SER A 129 -5.29 -11.14 -8.87
N SER A 130 -4.28 -12.01 -8.79
CA SER A 130 -3.23 -11.87 -7.78
C SER A 130 -2.39 -10.59 -7.93
N PRO A 131 -2.15 -10.02 -9.13
CA PRO A 131 -1.52 -8.72 -9.23
C PRO A 131 -2.36 -7.60 -8.60
N SER A 132 -3.66 -7.52 -8.89
CA SER A 132 -4.56 -6.50 -8.32
C SER A 132 -4.78 -6.69 -6.82
N PHE A 133 -4.85 -7.94 -6.35
CA PHE A 133 -4.89 -8.26 -4.93
C PHE A 133 -3.62 -7.81 -4.21
N THR A 134 -2.45 -8.03 -4.82
CA THR A 134 -1.16 -7.59 -4.27
C THR A 134 -1.07 -6.06 -4.25
N GLN A 135 -1.53 -5.38 -5.30
CA GLN A 135 -1.60 -3.92 -5.36
C GLN A 135 -2.50 -3.36 -4.24
N ALA A 136 -3.68 -3.94 -4.03
CA ALA A 136 -4.58 -3.50 -2.96
C ALA A 136 -3.97 -3.65 -1.55
N ILE A 137 -3.17 -4.68 -1.31
CA ILE A 137 -2.40 -4.81 -0.07
C ILE A 137 -1.35 -3.70 0.04
N ALA A 138 -0.59 -3.46 -1.03
CA ALA A 138 0.44 -2.41 -1.05
C ALA A 138 -0.15 -1.02 -0.81
N ASP A 139 -1.24 -0.67 -1.50
CA ASP A 139 -1.94 0.61 -1.35
C ASP A 139 -2.42 0.80 0.09
N ALA A 140 -3.08 -0.21 0.67
CA ALA A 140 -3.53 -0.16 2.07
C ALA A 140 -2.36 0.03 3.06
N ILE A 141 -1.22 -0.64 2.83
CA ILE A 141 -0.02 -0.45 3.66
C ILE A 141 0.52 0.98 3.51
N ALA A 142 0.55 1.53 2.29
CA ALA A 142 0.97 2.89 2.03
C ALA A 142 0.04 3.93 2.67
N GLU A 143 -1.25 3.61 2.81
CA GLU A 143 -2.24 4.39 3.58
C GLU A 143 -2.09 4.23 5.11
N GLY A 144 -1.15 3.38 5.56
CA GLY A 144 -0.84 3.19 6.98
C GLY A 144 -1.71 2.16 7.70
N LEU A 145 -2.38 1.26 6.98
CA LEU A 145 -3.12 0.16 7.58
C LEU A 145 -2.16 -0.88 8.19
N THR A 146 -2.67 -1.62 9.17
CA THR A 146 -1.98 -2.83 9.65
C THR A 146 -1.98 -3.90 8.56
N ILE A 147 -1.04 -4.86 8.61
CA ILE A 147 -0.98 -5.94 7.61
C ILE A 147 -2.28 -6.76 7.59
N GLY A 148 -2.90 -6.99 8.75
CA GLY A 148 -4.18 -7.70 8.84
C GLY A 148 -5.32 -6.93 8.17
N ASP A 149 -5.41 -5.61 8.42
CA ASP A 149 -6.43 -4.76 7.80
C ASP A 149 -6.20 -4.63 6.28
N ALA A 150 -4.94 -4.52 5.84
CA ALA A 150 -4.58 -4.50 4.42
C ALA A 150 -4.98 -5.80 3.71
N PHE A 151 -4.75 -6.96 4.33
CA PHE A 151 -5.21 -8.25 3.81
C PHE A 151 -6.74 -8.33 3.74
N ALA A 152 -7.44 -7.89 4.79
CA ALA A 152 -8.90 -7.89 4.82
C ALA A 152 -9.50 -6.95 3.77
N TYR A 153 -8.92 -5.76 3.58
CA TYR A 153 -9.30 -4.81 2.54
C TYR A 153 -9.14 -5.41 1.14
N ALA A 154 -7.96 -5.96 0.83
CA ALA A 154 -7.71 -6.61 -0.44
C ALA A 154 -8.65 -7.80 -0.68
N GLY A 155 -8.95 -8.57 0.37
CA GLY A 155 -9.93 -9.66 0.33
C GLY A 155 -11.36 -9.19 0.03
N SER A 156 -11.74 -7.99 0.50
CA SER A 156 -13.05 -7.41 0.18
C SER A 156 -13.18 -6.98 -1.29
N LEU A 157 -12.06 -6.61 -1.93
CA LEU A 157 -11.99 -6.27 -3.36
C LEU A 157 -11.85 -7.51 -4.25
N HIS A 158 -11.21 -8.57 -3.73
CA HIS A 158 -10.92 -9.83 -4.41
C HIS A 158 -11.41 -11.04 -3.58
N PRO A 159 -12.74 -11.19 -3.40
CA PRO A 159 -13.30 -12.29 -2.61
C PRO A 159 -12.84 -13.67 -3.12
N GLU A 160 -12.59 -13.82 -4.41
CA GLU A 160 -12.06 -15.05 -5.02
C GLU A 160 -10.71 -15.51 -4.45
N CYS A 161 -9.95 -14.62 -3.82
CA CYS A 161 -8.68 -14.95 -3.18
C CYS A 161 -8.82 -15.40 -1.73
N VAL A 162 -9.83 -14.93 -0.99
CA VAL A 162 -9.93 -15.14 0.48
C VAL A 162 -11.14 -15.96 0.92
N ASP A 163 -12.11 -16.19 0.03
CA ASP A 163 -13.36 -16.91 0.35
C ASP A 163 -13.17 -18.43 0.45
N SER A 164 -14.12 -19.23 -0.03
CA SER A 164 -14.32 -20.65 0.30
C SER A 164 -13.10 -21.58 0.15
N MET A 165 -12.12 -21.22 -0.67
CA MET A 165 -10.88 -21.99 -0.86
C MET A 165 -9.67 -21.40 -0.11
N ALA A 166 -9.76 -20.15 0.35
CA ALA A 166 -8.69 -19.41 1.03
C ALA A 166 -7.32 -19.56 0.32
N CYS A 167 -7.33 -19.25 -0.98
CA CYS A 167 -6.17 -19.35 -1.86
C CYS A 167 -5.05 -18.41 -1.41
N ALA A 168 -5.39 -17.17 -1.06
CA ALA A 168 -4.53 -16.27 -0.32
C ALA A 168 -4.75 -16.46 1.17
N ARG A 169 -3.67 -16.51 1.95
CA ARG A 169 -3.73 -16.71 3.40
C ARG A 169 -2.86 -15.69 4.12
N PHE A 170 -3.33 -15.35 5.32
CA PHE A 170 -2.61 -14.55 6.29
C PHE A 170 -2.20 -15.42 7.47
N VAL A 171 -0.94 -15.33 7.90
CA VAL A 171 -0.40 -16.02 9.07
C VAL A 171 0.42 -15.05 9.90
N GLY A 172 0.23 -15.06 11.23
CA GLY A 172 1.03 -14.25 12.16
C GLY A 172 0.21 -13.16 12.87
N ASP A 173 0.88 -12.09 13.26
CA ASP A 173 0.31 -10.97 14.02
C ASP A 173 -0.38 -9.96 13.06
N PRO A 174 -1.71 -9.82 13.09
CA PRO A 174 -2.43 -8.92 12.19
C PRO A 174 -2.19 -7.44 12.50
N THR A 175 -1.64 -7.12 13.68
CA THR A 175 -1.45 -5.74 14.15
C THR A 175 -0.14 -5.12 13.70
N ILE A 176 0.70 -5.88 13.00
CA ILE A 176 1.97 -5.38 12.46
C ILE A 176 1.68 -4.20 11.52
N LYS A 177 2.42 -3.12 11.73
CA LYS A 177 2.41 -1.92 10.90
C LYS A 177 3.84 -1.62 10.48
N ILE A 178 4.09 -1.56 9.17
CA ILE A 178 5.44 -1.32 8.63
C ILE A 178 5.65 0.13 8.18
N TYR A 179 4.58 0.91 8.12
CA TYR A 179 4.60 2.30 7.72
C TYR A 179 3.50 3.09 8.43
N THR A 180 3.85 4.31 8.82
CA THR A 180 2.90 5.31 9.32
C THR A 180 3.08 6.55 8.46
N PRO A 181 2.05 6.94 7.67
CA PRO A 181 2.09 8.14 6.85
C PRO A 181 2.45 9.38 7.69
N PRO A 182 3.22 10.34 7.14
CA PRO A 182 3.42 11.61 7.80
C PRO A 182 2.09 12.34 7.99
N ALA A 183 2.01 13.20 9.00
CA ALA A 183 0.86 14.05 9.22
C ALA A 183 0.58 14.89 7.96
N GLU A 184 -0.67 14.90 7.53
CA GLU A 184 -1.12 15.56 6.31
C GLU A 184 -2.40 16.35 6.55
N CYS A 185 -2.50 17.52 5.91
CA CYS A 185 -3.67 18.37 6.00
C CYS A 185 -4.83 17.77 5.23
N GLY A 186 -6.00 17.69 5.85
CA GLY A 186 -7.21 17.21 5.18
C GLY A 186 -7.83 18.25 4.24
N ASP A 187 -8.96 17.89 3.63
CA ASP A 187 -9.70 18.70 2.65
C ASP A 187 -10.05 20.12 3.14
N ARG A 188 -10.10 20.32 4.47
CA ARG A 188 -10.37 21.63 5.06
C ARG A 188 -9.28 22.66 4.78
N ALA A 189 -8.05 22.23 4.48
CA ALA A 189 -6.93 23.10 4.17
C ALA A 189 -7.02 23.67 2.75
N ASN A 190 -8.09 24.42 2.48
CA ASN A 190 -8.44 24.93 1.15
C ASN A 190 -8.80 26.42 1.17
N THR A 191 -8.95 27.00 -0.02
CA THR A 191 -9.51 28.33 -0.23
C THR A 191 -10.99 28.21 -0.54
N TYR A 192 -11.80 28.83 0.30
CA TYR A 192 -13.26 28.83 0.20
C TYR A 192 -13.76 30.10 -0.49
N ALA A 193 -14.80 29.93 -1.30
CA ALA A 193 -15.50 31.03 -1.94
C ALA A 193 -16.19 31.92 -0.90
N SER A 194 -16.28 33.20 -1.21
CA SER A 194 -16.84 34.21 -0.29
C SER A 194 -18.30 33.96 0.17
N HIS A 195 -19.05 33.10 -0.53
CA HIS A 195 -20.45 32.78 -0.22
C HIS A 195 -20.62 31.50 0.61
N GLU A 196 -19.56 30.71 0.80
CA GLU A 196 -19.61 29.54 1.67
C GLU A 196 -19.68 30.00 3.12
N GLU A 197 -20.48 29.34 3.96
CA GLU A 197 -20.72 29.79 5.34
C GLU A 197 -20.22 28.81 6.40
N ASP A 198 -19.88 27.59 5.99
CA ASP A 198 -19.45 26.51 6.88
C ASP A 198 -18.51 25.55 6.16
N TRP A 199 -17.85 24.68 6.93
CA TRP A 199 -17.04 23.59 6.40
C TRP A 199 -17.91 22.59 5.61
N PRO A 200 -17.40 22.02 4.51
CA PRO A 200 -18.10 20.93 3.82
C PRO A 200 -18.35 19.76 4.77
N SER A 201 -19.55 19.20 4.78
CA SER A 201 -19.97 18.21 5.79
C SER A 201 -19.15 16.93 5.79
N SER A 202 -18.54 16.56 4.65
CA SER A 202 -17.68 15.38 4.50
C SER A 202 -16.19 15.68 4.58
N SER A 203 -15.78 16.94 4.82
CA SER A 203 -14.37 17.32 4.87
C SER A 203 -13.72 16.98 6.21
N VAL A 204 -12.48 16.51 6.16
CA VAL A 204 -11.66 16.16 7.33
C VAL A 204 -10.62 17.26 7.64
N TRP A 205 -10.17 17.31 8.89
CA TRP A 205 -9.14 18.26 9.33
C TRP A 205 -7.73 17.83 8.96
N CYS A 206 -7.46 16.55 9.11
CA CYS A 206 -6.20 15.89 8.81
C CYS A 206 -6.54 14.67 7.96
N GLU A 207 -5.84 14.48 6.84
CA GLU A 207 -5.90 13.24 6.07
C GLU A 207 -5.15 12.14 6.83
N HIS A 208 -3.97 12.51 7.35
CA HIS A 208 -3.18 11.70 8.27
C HIS A 208 -2.84 12.47 9.55
N GLY A 209 -2.90 11.80 10.69
CA GLY A 209 -2.69 12.38 12.02
C GLY A 209 -3.94 12.97 12.67
N ILE A 210 -3.75 13.66 13.80
CA ILE A 210 -4.82 14.19 14.65
C ILE A 210 -4.73 15.72 14.68
N PRO A 211 -5.84 16.47 14.51
CA PRO A 211 -5.82 17.93 14.63
C PRO A 211 -5.63 18.35 16.09
N ASN A 212 -4.71 19.28 16.34
CA ASN A 212 -4.48 19.83 17.68
C ASN A 212 -5.64 20.73 18.16
N THR A 213 -6.36 21.33 17.21
CA THR A 213 -7.42 22.31 17.44
C THR A 213 -8.43 22.25 16.30
N LEU A 214 -9.68 22.63 16.60
CA LEU A 214 -10.77 22.70 15.61
C LEU A 214 -11.21 24.17 15.46
N PRO A 215 -10.56 24.96 14.60
CA PRO A 215 -10.90 26.37 14.46
C PRO A 215 -12.30 26.58 13.85
N SER A 216 -12.87 27.77 14.06
CA SER A 216 -14.09 28.18 13.36
C SER A 216 -13.85 28.35 11.87
N PHE A 217 -14.90 28.24 11.06
CA PHE A 217 -14.83 28.57 9.62
C PHE A 217 -14.30 30.00 9.43
N PRO A 218 -13.32 30.23 8.53
CA PRO A 218 -12.74 31.55 8.35
C PRO A 218 -13.81 32.56 7.95
N LYS A 219 -13.77 33.75 8.56
CA LYS A 219 -14.60 34.86 8.10
C LYS A 219 -14.08 35.36 6.76
N GLU A 220 -14.92 36.15 6.09
CA GLU A 220 -14.59 36.71 4.79
C GLU A 220 -13.26 37.50 4.82
N GLY A 221 -12.28 37.07 4.03
CA GLY A 221 -10.93 37.65 3.98
C GLY A 221 -10.00 37.22 5.12
N GLU A 222 -10.42 36.30 6.00
CA GLU A 222 -9.61 35.76 7.10
C GLU A 222 -9.10 34.35 6.79
N THR A 223 -8.17 33.89 7.62
CA THR A 223 -7.56 32.55 7.57
C THR A 223 -7.71 31.89 8.93
N SER A 224 -8.14 30.63 8.94
CA SER A 224 -8.14 29.75 10.11
C SER A 224 -6.96 28.78 10.01
N THR A 225 -6.28 28.52 11.13
CA THR A 225 -5.10 27.64 11.17
C THR A 225 -5.23 26.57 12.25
N TRP A 226 -4.64 25.40 12.00
CA TRP A 226 -4.50 24.28 12.93
C TRP A 226 -3.21 23.52 12.60
N THR A 227 -2.85 22.53 13.41
CA THR A 227 -1.79 21.58 13.06
C THR A 227 -2.33 20.16 13.11
N CYS A 228 -1.85 19.32 12.19
CA CYS A 228 -2.04 17.88 12.23
C CYS A 228 -0.75 17.26 12.77
N SER A 229 -0.88 16.36 13.74
CA SER A 229 0.26 15.64 14.34
C SER A 229 0.05 14.13 14.25
N GLU A 230 1.06 13.41 13.81
CA GLU A 230 1.11 11.94 13.83
C GLU A 230 2.10 11.49 14.91
N ILE A 231 1.62 10.66 15.82
CA ILE A 231 2.34 10.32 17.06
C ILE A 231 3.41 9.26 16.78
N GLU A 232 3.14 8.32 15.87
CA GLU A 232 4.03 7.17 15.65
C GLU A 232 5.34 7.57 14.94
N ASN A 233 5.32 8.59 14.08
CA ASN A 233 6.50 9.08 13.36
C ASN A 233 6.94 10.50 13.78
N ASP A 234 6.29 11.08 14.80
CA ASP A 234 6.56 12.43 15.33
C ASP A 234 6.55 13.54 14.26
N THR A 235 5.65 13.43 13.28
CA THR A 235 5.50 14.44 12.23
C THR A 235 4.39 15.42 12.58
N ILE A 236 4.62 16.71 12.26
CA ILE A 236 3.68 17.80 12.49
C ILE A 236 3.61 18.65 11.22
N VAL A 237 2.41 18.86 10.71
CA VAL A 237 2.16 19.78 9.59
C VAL A 237 1.22 20.91 10.01
N GLN A 238 1.52 22.11 9.54
CA GLN A 238 0.67 23.29 9.75
C GLN A 238 -0.32 23.43 8.61
N CYS A 239 -1.60 23.47 8.95
CA CYS A 239 -2.70 23.53 8.00
C CYS A 239 -3.43 24.86 8.10
N SER A 240 -3.98 25.31 6.99
CA SER A 240 -4.71 26.58 6.94
C SER A 240 -5.83 26.55 5.92
N ALA A 241 -6.95 27.18 6.28
CA ALA A 241 -8.07 27.46 5.40
C ALA A 241 -8.23 28.96 5.26
N SER A 242 -8.49 29.46 4.05
CA SER A 242 -8.76 30.88 3.84
C SER A 242 -10.10 31.08 3.15
N LYS A 243 -10.77 32.20 3.41
CA LYS A 243 -12.01 32.56 2.71
C LYS A 243 -11.81 33.81 1.88
N GLU A 244 -12.18 33.73 0.60
CA GLU A 244 -12.07 34.85 -0.31
C GLU A 244 -12.86 36.05 0.20
N LYS A 245 -12.26 37.24 0.08
CA LYS A 245 -12.96 38.49 0.31
C LYS A 245 -13.94 38.76 -0.84
N ARG A 246 -15.21 39.11 -0.56
CA ARG A 246 -16.12 39.58 -1.61
C ARG A 246 -15.48 40.80 -2.24
N LYS A 247 -15.20 40.68 -3.53
CA LYS A 247 -14.94 41.85 -4.35
C LYS A 247 -16.26 42.60 -4.42
N SER A 248 -16.29 43.84 -3.92
CA SER A 248 -17.44 44.73 -4.11
C SER A 248 -17.66 44.89 -5.61
N VAL A 249 -18.64 44.16 -6.15
CA VAL A 249 -19.02 44.30 -7.56
C VAL A 249 -19.74 45.63 -7.69
N MET A 250 -19.01 46.67 -8.08
CA MET A 250 -19.56 48.02 -8.25
C MET A 250 -20.33 48.18 -9.57
N PHE A 251 -20.50 47.11 -10.36
CA PHE A 251 -21.17 47.13 -11.66
C PHE A 251 -22.27 46.07 -11.71
N TYR A 252 -23.52 46.54 -11.72
CA TYR A 252 -24.69 45.72 -11.98
C TYR A 252 -24.59 45.18 -13.42
N LEU A 253 -24.54 43.85 -13.57
CA LEU A 253 -24.82 43.21 -14.86
C LEU A 253 -26.35 43.04 -14.94
N PRO A 254 -27.10 43.80 -15.75
CA PRO A 254 -28.52 43.54 -15.91
C PRO A 254 -28.72 42.19 -16.58
N VAL A 255 -29.25 41.21 -15.84
CA VAL A 255 -29.74 39.96 -16.44
C VAL A 255 -31.10 40.27 -17.07
N ILE A 256 -31.11 40.49 -18.39
CA ILE A 256 -32.36 40.58 -19.16
C ILE A 256 -32.80 39.15 -19.48
N LEU A 257 -33.72 38.61 -18.68
CA LEU A 257 -34.42 37.36 -18.99
C LEU A 257 -35.56 37.66 -19.97
N SER A 258 -35.40 37.25 -21.23
CA SER A 258 -36.48 37.28 -22.24
C SER A 258 -37.15 35.91 -22.29
N ALA A 259 -38.39 35.81 -21.81
CA ALA A 259 -39.26 34.66 -22.07
C ALA A 259 -39.92 34.84 -23.44
N GLY A 260 -39.43 34.13 -24.46
CA GLY A 260 -40.10 34.06 -25.76
C GLY A 260 -41.46 33.37 -25.63
N LYS A 261 -42.53 33.97 -26.16
CA LYS A 261 -43.79 33.25 -26.38
C LYS A 261 -43.58 32.26 -27.52
N ASN A 262 -43.77 30.97 -27.24
CA ASN A 262 -43.89 29.94 -28.27
C ASN A 262 -45.01 30.31 -29.24
N LYS A 263 -44.72 30.29 -30.54
CA LYS A 263 -45.72 30.25 -31.61
C LYS A 263 -45.99 28.80 -32.00
#